data_AF-A0A957NAP1-F1
#
_entry.id   AF-A0A957NAP1-F1
#
_cell.length_a   1.000
_cell.length_b   1.000
_cell.length_c   1.000
_cell.angle_alpha   90.00
_cell.angle_beta   90.00
_cell.angle_gamma   90.00
#
_symmetry.space_group_name_H-M   'P 1'
#
loop_
_entity.id
_entity.type
_entity.pdbx_description
1 polymer ?
#
loop_
_entity_poly.entity_id
_entity_poly.type
_entity_poly.pdbx_seq_one_letter_code
_entity_poly.pdbx_strand_id
1 'polypeptide(L)'
;MNIDQLHNALQHEVKARPYFLRLELLELTTSLLKARLVVTPQLFVQIYRNDRFDTTNLALIYDGQRLYARDQLDGRWHRHPVEAPERHDHGDEGQRAVSLHEFLNEVEDILAARGLP
;
A
#
# COMPACT_ATOMS: atom_id res chain seq x y z
N MET A 1 0.48 -4.23 -12.13
CA MET A 1 1.34 -5.02 -11.23
C MET A 1 0.61 -6.31 -10.92
N ASN A 2 1.18 -7.48 -11.21
CA ASN A 2 0.57 -8.76 -10.87
C ASN A 2 1.07 -9.31 -9.52
N ILE A 3 0.57 -10.47 -9.09
CA ILE A 3 0.92 -11.04 -7.78
C ILE A 3 2.39 -11.40 -7.67
N ASP A 4 3.00 -12.00 -8.69
CA ASP A 4 4.41 -12.39 -8.64
C ASP A 4 5.31 -11.15 -8.53
N GLN A 5 5.01 -10.11 -9.31
CA GLN A 5 5.70 -8.82 -9.23
C GLN A 5 5.55 -8.20 -7.84
N LEU A 6 4.34 -8.18 -7.28
CA LEU A 6 4.07 -7.61 -5.96
C LEU A 6 4.73 -8.41 -4.84
N HIS A 7 4.68 -9.74 -4.91
CA HIS A 7 5.30 -10.60 -3.90
C HIS A 7 6.82 -10.40 -3.88
N ASN A 8 7.46 -10.38 -5.06
CA ASN A 8 8.90 -10.10 -5.16
C ASN A 8 9.25 -8.70 -4.64
N ALA A 9 8.43 -7.69 -4.96
CA ALA A 9 8.60 -6.34 -4.43
C ALA A 9 8.49 -6.32 -2.90
N LEU A 10 7.48 -6.97 -2.30
CA LEU A 10 7.33 -7.05 -0.85
C LEU A 10 8.56 -7.67 -0.16
N GLN A 11 9.10 -8.76 -0.72
CA GLN A 11 10.29 -9.43 -0.20
C GLN A 11 11.55 -8.57 -0.29
N HIS A 12 11.63 -7.70 -1.30
CA HIS A 12 12.71 -6.74 -1.46
C HIS A 12 12.57 -5.57 -0.47
N GLU A 13 11.42 -4.91 -0.48
CA GLU A 13 11.16 -3.69 0.28
C GLU A 13 11.29 -3.91 1.79
N VAL A 14 10.79 -5.04 2.32
CA VAL A 14 10.93 -5.36 3.76
C VAL A 14 12.39 -5.51 4.20
N LYS A 15 13.30 -5.89 3.29
CA LYS A 15 14.74 -6.01 3.57
C LYS A 15 15.47 -4.69 3.37
N ALA A 16 15.01 -3.88 2.41
CA ALA A 16 15.62 -2.59 2.07
C ALA A 16 15.28 -1.49 3.07
N ARG A 17 14.14 -1.60 3.77
CA ARG A 17 13.60 -0.55 4.64
C ARG A 17 13.59 -1.00 6.11
N PRO A 18 14.55 -0.56 6.93
CA PRO A 18 14.79 -1.11 8.27
C PRO A 18 13.71 -0.75 9.30
N TYR A 19 12.82 0.19 9.00
CA TYR A 19 11.71 0.57 9.89
C TYR A 19 10.54 -0.45 9.83
N PHE A 20 10.52 -1.34 8.84
CA PHE A 20 9.60 -2.47 8.87
C PHE A 20 10.10 -3.55 9.83
N LEU A 21 9.29 -3.86 10.84
CA LEU A 21 9.55 -4.94 11.78
C LEU A 21 9.39 -6.32 11.12
N ARG A 22 8.39 -6.47 10.25
CA ARG A 22 8.11 -7.73 9.55
C ARG A 22 7.13 -7.54 8.39
N LEU A 23 7.17 -8.51 7.48
CA LEU A 23 6.14 -8.77 6.48
C LEU A 23 5.20 -9.88 7.02
N GLU A 24 3.91 -9.60 7.09
CA GLU A 24 2.87 -10.60 7.37
C GLU A 24 2.16 -10.95 6.06
N LEU A 25 2.33 -12.19 5.59
CA LEU A 25 1.50 -12.73 4.49
C LEU A 25 0.21 -13.28 5.10
N LEU A 26 -0.91 -12.61 4.82
CA LEU A 26 -2.23 -13.01 5.31
C LEU A 26 -2.91 -14.01 4.38
N GLU A 27 -2.69 -13.86 3.08
CA GLU A 27 -3.20 -14.77 2.06
C GLU A 27 -2.30 -14.71 0.82
N LEU A 28 -1.99 -15.86 0.25
CA LEU A 28 -1.29 -15.98 -1.02
C LEU A 28 -1.84 -17.17 -1.79
N THR A 29 -2.43 -16.89 -2.95
CA THR A 29 -2.94 -17.88 -3.89
C THR A 29 -2.41 -17.56 -5.29
N THR A 30 -2.81 -18.35 -6.28
CA THR A 30 -2.47 -18.09 -7.70
C THR A 30 -3.09 -16.81 -8.26
N SER A 31 -4.05 -16.20 -7.56
CA SER A 31 -4.77 -15.02 -8.07
C SER A 31 -5.12 -13.97 -7.02
N LEU A 32 -4.69 -14.16 -5.78
CA LEU A 32 -4.84 -13.19 -4.70
C LEU A 32 -3.58 -13.13 -3.82
N LEU A 33 -3.15 -11.93 -3.47
CA LEU A 33 -2.18 -11.65 -2.42
C LEU A 33 -2.77 -10.66 -1.43
N LYS A 34 -2.67 -10.97 -0.14
CA LYS A 34 -3.00 -10.06 0.96
C LYS A 34 -1.86 -10.07 1.98
N ALA A 35 -1.34 -8.90 2.30
CA ALA A 35 -0.18 -8.77 3.18
C ALA A 35 -0.21 -7.49 4.03
N ARG A 36 0.67 -7.44 5.03
CA ARG A 36 0.99 -6.23 5.78
C ARG A 36 2.50 -6.06 5.91
N LEU A 37 2.98 -4.85 5.67
CA LEU A 37 4.31 -4.42 6.09
C LEU A 37 4.15 -3.66 7.41
N VAL A 38 4.62 -4.27 8.51
CA VAL A 38 4.36 -3.79 9.86
C VAL A 38 5.48 -2.86 10.33
N VAL A 39 5.14 -1.63 10.71
CA VAL A 39 6.07 -0.68 11.37
C VAL A 39 5.90 -0.78 12.89
N THR A 40 4.66 -0.76 13.37
CA THR A 40 4.27 -1.07 14.74
C THR A 40 2.94 -1.84 14.73
N PRO A 41 2.45 -2.40 15.85
CA PRO A 41 1.14 -3.05 15.86
C PRO A 41 -0.02 -2.13 15.45
N GLN A 42 0.13 -0.82 15.64
CA GLN A 42 -0.87 0.19 15.30
C GLN A 42 -0.61 0.87 13.94
N LEU A 43 0.61 0.74 13.39
CA LEU A 43 1.03 1.40 12.16
C LEU A 43 1.57 0.38 11.16
N PHE A 44 0.89 0.21 10.04
CA PHE A 44 1.31 -0.73 8.99
C PHE A 44 0.79 -0.31 7.63
N VAL A 45 1.48 -0.76 6.59
CA VAL A 45 0.96 -0.72 5.23
C VAL A 45 0.17 -2.00 4.98
N GLN A 46 -1.11 -1.87 4.64
CA GLN A 46 -1.94 -2.95 4.14
C GLN A 46 -1.82 -3.05 2.63
N ILE A 47 -1.61 -4.28 2.14
CA ILE A 47 -1.44 -4.58 0.72
C ILE A 47 -2.45 -5.64 0.31
N TYR A 48 -3.11 -5.40 -0.83
CA TYR A 48 -3.98 -6.37 -1.48
C TYR A 48 -3.76 -6.33 -3.00
N ARG A 49 -3.75 -7.50 -3.63
CA ARG A 49 -3.80 -7.66 -5.08
C ARG A 49 -4.71 -8.82 -5.44
N ASN A 50 -5.55 -8.61 -6.45
CA ASN A 50 -6.33 -9.65 -7.08
C ASN A 50 -6.18 -9.56 -8.60
N ASP A 51 -5.53 -10.55 -9.19
CA ASP A 51 -5.24 -10.57 -10.63
C ASP A 51 -6.50 -10.84 -11.48
N ARG A 52 -7.54 -11.50 -10.92
CA ARG A 52 -8.79 -11.77 -11.66
C ARG A 52 -9.62 -10.52 -11.90
N PHE A 53 -9.58 -9.57 -10.97
CA PHE A 53 -10.38 -8.34 -11.01
C PHE A 53 -9.55 -7.09 -11.30
N ASP A 54 -8.25 -7.26 -11.59
CA ASP A 54 -7.27 -6.19 -11.72
C ASP A 54 -7.37 -5.14 -10.59
N THR A 55 -7.50 -5.65 -9.35
CA THR A 55 -7.69 -4.84 -8.15
C THR A 55 -6.41 -4.79 -7.32
N THR A 56 -5.98 -3.59 -6.95
CA THR A 56 -4.85 -3.37 -6.05
C THR A 56 -5.29 -2.42 -4.93
N ASN A 57 -4.94 -2.69 -3.67
CA ASN A 57 -5.19 -1.79 -2.54
C ASN A 57 -3.87 -1.61 -1.79
N LEU A 58 -3.37 -0.38 -1.74
CA LEU A 58 -2.17 -0.02 -0.98
C LEU A 58 -2.58 1.07 0.01
N ALA A 59 -2.60 0.75 1.30
CA ALA A 59 -3.13 1.66 2.31
C ALA A 59 -2.20 1.76 3.52
N LEU A 60 -1.87 2.98 3.93
CA LEU A 60 -1.24 3.26 5.22
C LEU A 60 -2.32 3.30 6.30
N ILE A 61 -2.21 2.44 7.29
CA ILE A 61 -3.14 2.33 8.42
C ILE A 61 -2.43 2.76 9.70
N TYR A 62 -3.05 3.66 10.46
CA TYR A 62 -2.61 4.09 11.79
C TYR A 62 -3.79 4.08 12.75
N ASP A 63 -3.64 3.43 13.91
CA ASP A 63 -4.68 3.28 14.94
C ASP A 63 -6.03 2.77 14.39
N GLY A 64 -5.95 1.82 13.45
CA GLY A 64 -7.11 1.21 12.81
C GLY A 64 -7.80 2.10 11.77
N GLN A 65 -7.28 3.29 11.49
CA GLN A 65 -7.79 4.21 10.48
C GLN A 65 -6.86 4.29 9.28
N ARG A 66 -7.45 4.44 8.08
CA ARG A 66 -6.68 4.70 6.86
C ARG A 66 -6.23 6.15 6.87
N LEU A 67 -4.91 6.36 6.83
CA LEU A 67 -4.31 7.68 6.66
C LEU A 67 -4.15 8.04 5.19
N TYR A 68 -3.77 7.08 4.35
CA TYR A 68 -3.45 7.32 2.95
C TYR A 68 -3.65 6.05 2.14
N ALA A 69 -4.03 6.15 0.87
CA ALA A 69 -4.03 4.98 -0.02
C ALA A 69 -3.91 5.30 -1.51
N ARG A 70 -3.45 4.29 -2.25
CA ARG A 70 -3.46 4.18 -3.70
C ARG A 70 -4.18 2.91 -4.08
N ASP A 71 -5.35 3.07 -4.69
CA ASP A 71 -6.27 1.98 -4.95
C ASP A 71 -6.53 1.86 -6.44
N GLN A 72 -6.54 0.63 -6.94
CA GLN A 72 -6.88 0.27 -8.30
C GLN A 72 -8.11 -0.63 -8.27
N LEU A 73 -9.16 -0.26 -8.98
CA LEU A 73 -10.38 -1.04 -9.14
C LEU A 73 -10.65 -1.23 -10.62
N ASP A 74 -10.74 -2.47 -11.09
CA ASP A 74 -10.95 -2.78 -12.53
C ASP A 74 -9.95 -2.02 -13.42
N GLY A 75 -8.67 -2.06 -13.01
CA GLY A 75 -7.58 -1.37 -13.70
C GLY A 75 -7.49 0.14 -13.46
N ARG A 76 -8.49 0.78 -12.86
CA ARG A 76 -8.56 2.25 -12.68
C ARG A 76 -8.05 2.68 -11.32
N TRP A 77 -7.01 3.51 -11.34
CA TRP A 77 -6.40 4.05 -10.13
C TRP A 77 -7.17 5.25 -9.58
N HIS A 78 -7.12 5.38 -8.26
CA HIS A 78 -7.48 6.59 -7.54
C HIS A 78 -6.65 6.69 -6.26
N ARG A 79 -6.59 7.89 -5.70
CA ARG A 79 -5.86 8.16 -4.47
C ARG A 79 -6.83 8.53 -3.35
N HIS A 80 -6.47 8.13 -2.13
CA HIS A 80 -7.08 8.61 -0.89
C HIS A 80 -6.09 9.53 -0.18
N PRO A 81 -6.24 10.87 -0.30
CA PRO A 81 -5.29 11.84 0.24
C PRO A 81 -5.25 11.84 1.77
N VAL A 82 -4.13 12.28 2.33
CA VAL A 82 -3.91 12.31 3.78
C VAL A 82 -4.88 13.25 4.51
N GLU A 83 -5.24 14.35 3.88
CA GLU A 83 -6.11 15.38 4.45
C GLU A 83 -7.59 15.00 4.41
N ALA A 84 -7.95 14.03 3.56
CA ALA A 84 -9.32 13.54 3.37
C ALA A 84 -9.30 12.07 2.92
N PRO A 85 -8.98 11.11 3.82
CA PRO A 85 -8.79 9.70 3.45
C PRO A 85 -10.06 9.00 2.94
N GLU A 86 -11.23 9.59 3.15
CA GLU A 86 -12.53 9.16 2.62
C GLU A 86 -12.75 9.60 1.16
N ARG A 87 -12.04 10.63 0.70
CA ARG A 87 -12.20 11.17 -0.67
C ARG A 87 -11.52 10.26 -1.68
N HIS A 88 -12.16 10.06 -2.82
CA HIS A 88 -11.55 9.45 -4.01
C HIS A 88 -11.04 10.55 -4.93
N ASP A 89 -9.72 10.74 -4.96
CA ASP A 89 -9.06 11.63 -5.89
C ASP A 89 -8.86 10.92 -7.24
N HIS A 90 -9.64 11.36 -8.22
CA HIS A 90 -9.57 10.94 -9.62
C HIS A 90 -8.93 12.00 -10.53
N GLY A 91 -8.18 12.96 -9.97
CA GLY A 91 -7.34 13.86 -10.79
C GLY A 91 -6.20 13.11 -11.48
N ASP A 92 -5.41 13.82 -12.27
CA ASP A 92 -4.29 13.23 -13.04
C ASP A 92 -3.32 12.46 -12.12
N GLU A 93 -2.95 13.05 -10.98
CA GLU A 93 -2.08 12.37 -10.02
C GLU A 93 -2.78 11.21 -9.32
N GLY A 94 -4.08 11.34 -9.02
CA GLY A 94 -4.86 10.28 -8.38
C GLY A 94 -5.00 9.03 -9.25
N GLN A 95 -5.17 9.23 -10.56
CA GLN A 95 -5.32 8.16 -11.56
C GLN A 95 -3.99 7.58 -12.05
N ARG A 96 -2.85 8.14 -11.64
CA ARG A 96 -1.54 7.61 -12.00
C ARG A 96 -1.32 6.25 -11.34
N ALA A 97 -0.95 5.26 -12.15
CA ALA A 97 -0.51 3.97 -11.65
C ALA A 97 0.79 4.12 -10.84
N VAL A 98 0.88 3.42 -9.71
CA VAL A 98 2.07 3.43 -8.86
C VAL A 98 2.62 2.02 -8.63
N SER A 99 3.93 1.91 -8.51
CA SER A 99 4.59 0.72 -7.98
C SER A 99 4.50 0.66 -6.46
N LEU A 100 4.78 -0.52 -5.87
CA LEU A 100 4.91 -0.64 -4.41
C LEU A 100 6.03 0.28 -3.89
N HIS A 101 7.16 0.35 -4.59
CA HIS A 101 8.29 1.19 -4.20
C HIS A 101 7.93 2.67 -4.12
N GLU A 102 7.28 3.20 -5.16
CA GLU A 102 6.81 4.59 -5.17
C GLU A 102 5.81 4.85 -4.05
N PHE A 103 4.84 3.95 -3.85
CA PHE A 103 3.89 4.09 -2.75
C PHE A 103 4.58 4.11 -1.38
N LEU A 104 5.62 3.30 -1.19
CA LEU A 104 6.36 3.28 0.07
C LEU A 104 7.20 4.55 0.29
N ASN A 105 7.71 5.19 -0.77
CA ASN A 105 8.33 6.51 -0.67
C ASN A 105 7.30 7.57 -0.25
N GLU A 106 6.09 7.54 -0.84
CA GLU A 106 4.99 8.41 -0.40
C GLU A 106 4.65 8.17 1.08
N VAL A 107 4.64 6.91 1.53
CA VAL A 107 4.43 6.56 2.94
C VAL A 107 5.53 7.15 3.83
N GLU A 108 6.80 7.02 3.47
CA GLU A 108 7.91 7.60 4.25
C GLU A 108 7.78 9.12 4.41
N ASP A 109 7.45 9.82 3.32
CA ASP A 109 7.22 11.27 3.36
C ASP A 109 6.08 11.64 4.33
N ILE A 110 5.01 10.85 4.33
CA ILE A 110 3.86 11.03 5.23
C ILE A 110 4.24 10.76 6.68
N LEU A 111 4.98 9.68 6.95
CA LEU A 111 5.44 9.33 8.29
C LEU A 111 6.33 10.45 8.86
N ALA A 112 7.29 10.93 8.06
CA ALA A 112 8.16 12.03 8.42
C ALA A 112 7.37 13.34 8.69
N ALA A 113 6.43 13.70 7.81
CA ALA A 113 5.61 14.90 7.96
C ALA A 113 4.67 14.85 9.18
N ARG A 114 4.26 13.65 9.61
CA ARG A 114 3.35 13.43 10.74
C ARG A 114 4.08 13.13 12.06
N GLY A 115 5.41 12.99 12.03
CA GLY A 115 6.19 12.58 13.21
C GLY A 115 5.87 11.16 13.68
N LEU A 116 5.45 10.29 12.76
CA LEU A 116 5.22 8.87 13.01
C LEU A 116 6.52 8.08 12.79
N PRO A 117 6.70 6.94 13.50
CA PRO A 117 7.91 6.12 13.39
C PRO A 117 8.09 5.50 12.01
#